data_AF-X0U791-F1
#
_entry.id   AF-X0U791-F1
#
_cell.length_a   1.000
_cell.length_b   1.000
_cell.length_c   1.000
_cell.angle_alpha   90.00
_cell.angle_beta   90.00
_cell.angle_gamma   90.00
#
_symmetry.space_group_name_H-M   'P 1'
#
loop_
_entity.id
_entity.type
_entity.pdbx_description
1 polymer ?
#
loop_
_entity_poly.entity_id
_entity_poly.type
_entity_poly.pdbx_seq_one_letter_code
_entity_poly.pdbx_strand_id
1 'polypeptide(L)'
;TDYVRGSYAAYKPNPNWWDKEKIVDGKKYDAPFIDELVYPIIIDQSTQIAALQTGKVDAIFRVPMMYKDTLAITNPDLLVGTMPAGITNTIWWKATGVIGSDRVLRRAMMIGTDLRSIIKAVYVEADLQCWPYNASFDTSIYTPLEDLPPSAKELYTYDPVKAAKMIVDAGHPDGIEITLDFNAIDPPSKDIAAILQAQWGEIGVDVTLIPSPDAVHRSMVQVSGDYEDALLSGYGNCGGLTHLDNMRALTWSPYYADEYVNGILEAAANEMDQ
;
A
#
# COMPACT_ATOMS: atom_id res chain seq x y z
N THR A 1 -20.36 2.13 28.40
CA THR A 1 -19.15 1.47 27.89
C THR A 1 -18.55 0.66 29.01
N ASP A 2 -18.11 -0.55 28.71
CA ASP A 2 -17.38 -1.44 29.61
C ASP A 2 -16.07 -1.86 28.93
N TYR A 3 -14.97 -1.94 29.69
CA TYR A 3 -13.67 -2.32 29.14
C TYR A 3 -12.92 -3.18 30.13
N VAL A 4 -12.61 -4.41 29.70
CA VAL A 4 -11.80 -5.35 30.45
C VAL A 4 -10.49 -5.53 29.71
N ARG A 5 -9.41 -5.01 30.30
CA ARG A 5 -8.07 -5.00 29.70
C ARG A 5 -7.66 -6.41 29.24
N GLY A 6 -7.27 -6.51 27.97
CA GLY A 6 -6.85 -7.78 27.36
C GLY A 6 -7.97 -8.78 27.10
N SER A 7 -9.24 -8.40 27.33
CA SER A 7 -10.40 -9.28 27.11
C SER A 7 -11.39 -8.68 26.10
N TYR A 8 -12.04 -7.54 26.40
CA TYR A 8 -13.00 -6.93 25.47
C TYR A 8 -13.24 -5.44 25.75
N ALA A 9 -13.84 -4.76 24.76
CA ALA A 9 -14.52 -3.47 24.94
C ALA A 9 -15.98 -3.62 24.52
N ALA A 10 -16.93 -3.17 25.34
CA ALA A 10 -18.36 -3.23 25.06
C ALA A 10 -19.01 -1.84 25.08
N TYR A 11 -19.89 -1.61 24.11
CA TYR A 11 -20.56 -0.33 23.88
C TYR A 11 -22.07 -0.54 23.84
N LYS A 12 -22.81 0.41 24.40
CA LYS A 12 -24.28 0.45 24.36
C LYS A 12 -24.72 1.61 23.47
N PRO A 13 -25.93 1.56 22.89
CA PRO A 13 -26.55 2.65 22.16
C PRO A 13 -26.40 3.98 22.89
N ASN A 14 -26.01 5.02 22.16
CA ASN A 14 -26.08 6.37 22.67
C ASN A 14 -27.54 6.84 22.62
N PRO A 15 -28.24 7.04 23.75
CA PRO A 15 -29.64 7.48 23.74
C PRO A 15 -29.82 8.89 23.15
N ASN A 16 -28.74 9.67 23.10
CA ASN A 16 -28.69 11.01 22.54
C ASN A 16 -28.12 11.04 21.11
N TRP A 17 -28.06 9.89 20.43
CA TRP A 17 -27.69 9.85 19.01
C TRP A 17 -28.70 10.66 18.19
N TRP A 18 -28.20 11.55 17.34
CA TRP A 18 -29.02 12.54 16.62
C TRP A 18 -29.69 11.94 15.38
N ASP A 19 -29.05 10.96 14.75
CA ASP A 19 -29.50 10.32 13.51
C ASP A 19 -30.28 9.03 13.84
N LYS A 20 -31.48 9.23 14.39
CA LYS A 20 -32.31 8.16 14.98
C LYS A 20 -33.07 7.32 13.96
N GLU A 21 -33.09 7.72 12.70
CA GLU A 21 -33.92 7.09 11.68
C GLU A 21 -33.10 6.83 10.41
N LYS A 22 -33.03 5.57 9.98
CA LYS A 22 -32.32 5.15 8.76
C LYS A 22 -33.30 4.59 7.74
N ILE A 23 -33.11 4.97 6.48
CA ILE A 23 -33.86 4.41 5.36
C ILE A 23 -32.97 3.38 4.67
N VAL A 24 -33.41 2.11 4.66
CA VAL A 24 -32.74 1.00 3.97
C VAL A 24 -33.78 0.36 3.04
N ASP A 25 -33.47 0.28 1.75
CA ASP A 25 -34.38 -0.23 0.70
C ASP A 25 -35.78 0.40 0.73
N GLY A 26 -35.85 1.71 0.99
CA GLY A 26 -37.10 2.48 1.06
C GLY A 26 -37.93 2.26 2.33
N LYS A 27 -37.44 1.46 3.28
CA LYS A 27 -38.09 1.24 4.60
C LYS A 27 -37.35 2.01 5.70
N LYS A 28 -38.12 2.57 6.62
CA LYS A 28 -37.61 3.30 7.79
C LYS A 28 -37.32 2.35 8.95
N TYR A 29 -36.20 2.55 9.62
CA TYR A 29 -35.76 1.80 10.78
C TYR A 29 -35.22 2.76 11.84
N ASP A 30 -35.42 2.41 13.11
CA ASP A 30 -34.79 3.11 14.23
C ASP A 30 -33.30 2.75 14.30
N ALA A 31 -32.46 3.75 14.58
CA ALA A 31 -31.02 3.61 14.72
C ALA A 31 -30.54 4.05 16.11
N PRO A 32 -29.46 3.44 16.64
CA PRO A 32 -28.66 2.36 16.06
C PRO A 32 -29.39 1.00 16.05
N PHE A 33 -29.03 0.12 15.10
CA PHE A 33 -29.70 -1.18 14.87
C PHE A 33 -29.40 -2.27 15.91
N ILE A 34 -28.40 -2.06 16.77
CA ILE A 34 -27.91 -3.06 17.72
C ILE A 34 -27.97 -2.51 19.15
N ASP A 35 -28.35 -3.36 20.10
CA ASP A 35 -28.46 -3.01 21.52
C ASP A 35 -27.11 -3.04 22.26
N GLU A 36 -26.13 -3.72 21.69
CA GLU A 36 -24.77 -3.81 22.23
C GLU A 36 -23.77 -4.14 21.12
N LEU A 37 -22.60 -3.52 21.19
CA LEU A 37 -21.44 -3.88 20.38
C LEU A 37 -20.35 -4.40 21.32
N VAL A 38 -19.98 -5.66 21.19
CA VAL A 38 -18.86 -6.27 21.92
C VAL A 38 -17.68 -6.46 20.97
N TYR A 39 -16.54 -5.90 21.35
CA TYR A 39 -15.28 -6.00 20.64
C TYR A 39 -14.30 -6.89 21.44
N PRO A 40 -14.31 -8.22 21.23
CA PRO A 40 -13.40 -9.13 21.92
C PRO A 40 -11.96 -8.97 21.41
N ILE A 41 -11.00 -9.04 22.32
CA ILE A 41 -9.56 -8.99 22.04
C ILE A 41 -9.07 -10.43 21.88
N ILE A 42 -9.06 -10.92 20.64
CA ILE A 42 -8.54 -12.25 20.28
C ILE A 42 -7.29 -12.04 19.42
N ILE A 43 -6.11 -12.29 19.98
CA ILE A 43 -4.84 -12.00 19.28
C ILE A 43 -4.53 -13.06 18.21
N ASP A 44 -4.77 -14.33 18.51
CA ASP A 44 -4.48 -15.44 17.61
C ASP A 44 -5.50 -15.54 16.47
N GLN A 45 -5.03 -15.51 15.23
CA GLN A 45 -5.89 -15.53 14.04
C GLN A 45 -6.67 -16.83 13.92
N SER A 46 -6.08 -17.98 14.21
CA SER A 46 -6.78 -19.26 14.11
C SER A 46 -7.97 -19.34 15.09
N THR A 47 -7.81 -18.73 16.27
CA THR A 47 -8.86 -18.58 17.27
C THR A 47 -9.96 -17.62 16.81
N GLN A 48 -9.62 -16.52 16.13
CA GLN A 48 -10.62 -15.63 15.51
C GLN A 48 -11.45 -16.37 14.46
N ILE A 49 -10.81 -17.15 13.59
CA ILE A 49 -11.49 -17.96 12.56
C ILE A 49 -12.42 -18.97 13.21
N ALA A 50 -11.95 -19.73 14.21
CA ALA A 50 -12.80 -20.69 14.91
C ALA A 50 -13.98 -20.01 15.63
N ALA A 51 -13.79 -18.82 16.19
CA ALA A 51 -14.87 -18.04 16.80
C ALA A 51 -15.91 -17.62 15.76
N LEU A 52 -15.49 -17.21 14.55
CA LEU A 52 -16.40 -16.89 13.45
C LEU A 52 -17.17 -18.13 12.99
N GLN A 53 -16.48 -19.24 12.76
CA GLN A 53 -17.10 -20.49 12.28
C GLN A 53 -18.15 -21.04 13.24
N THR A 54 -17.97 -20.79 14.54
CA THR A 54 -18.89 -21.22 15.61
C THR A 54 -19.95 -20.19 15.98
N GLY A 55 -19.96 -19.02 15.33
CA GLY A 55 -20.91 -17.93 15.63
C GLY A 55 -20.70 -17.26 17.00
N LYS A 56 -19.49 -17.40 17.59
CA LYS A 56 -19.11 -16.66 18.81
C LYS A 56 -18.79 -15.20 18.53
N VAL A 57 -18.41 -14.89 17.30
CA VAL A 57 -18.31 -13.53 16.77
C VAL A 57 -19.06 -13.46 15.45
N ASP A 58 -19.76 -12.36 15.23
CA ASP A 58 -20.58 -12.15 14.03
C ASP A 58 -19.76 -11.62 12.84
N ALA A 59 -18.65 -10.94 13.14
CA ALA A 59 -17.78 -10.34 12.14
C ALA A 59 -16.32 -10.35 12.61
N ILE A 60 -15.42 -10.55 11.66
CA ILE A 60 -13.99 -10.35 11.83
C ILE A 60 -13.47 -9.48 10.68
N PHE A 61 -12.52 -8.60 10.99
CA PHE A 61 -11.87 -7.75 10.00
C PHE A 61 -10.50 -8.34 9.65
N ARG A 62 -10.05 -8.19 8.39
CA ARG A 62 -8.75 -8.70 7.90
C ARG A 62 -8.58 -10.22 8.04
N VAL A 63 -9.53 -10.97 7.49
CA VAL A 63 -9.42 -12.44 7.34
C VAL A 63 -8.21 -12.78 6.47
N PRO A 64 -7.26 -13.61 6.93
CA PRO A 64 -6.16 -14.06 6.08
C PRO A 64 -6.69 -14.84 4.88
N MET A 65 -6.18 -14.51 3.68
CA MET A 65 -6.67 -15.09 2.43
C MET A 65 -6.58 -16.62 2.38
N MET A 66 -5.65 -17.24 3.10
CA MET A 66 -5.54 -18.70 3.20
C MET A 66 -6.79 -19.39 3.79
N TYR A 67 -7.62 -18.67 4.55
CA TYR A 67 -8.88 -19.19 5.11
C TYR A 67 -10.09 -18.96 4.19
N LYS A 68 -9.96 -18.20 3.10
CA LYS A 68 -11.05 -17.84 2.16
C LYS A 68 -11.81 -19.08 1.69
N ASP A 69 -11.11 -20.05 1.11
CA ASP A 69 -11.73 -21.24 0.54
C ASP A 69 -12.31 -22.16 1.63
N THR A 70 -11.62 -22.31 2.76
CA THR A 70 -12.12 -23.12 3.87
C THR A 70 -13.38 -22.52 4.47
N LEU A 71 -13.45 -21.19 4.67
CA LEU A 71 -14.65 -20.52 5.17
C LEU A 71 -15.80 -20.60 4.17
N ALA A 72 -15.52 -20.45 2.87
CA ALA A 72 -16.55 -20.60 1.83
C ALA A 72 -17.18 -22.01 1.83
N ILE A 73 -16.40 -23.04 2.17
CA ILE A 73 -16.88 -24.43 2.27
C ILE A 73 -17.60 -24.68 3.61
N THR A 74 -17.01 -24.25 4.72
CA THR A 74 -17.47 -24.62 6.08
C THR A 74 -18.59 -23.74 6.60
N ASN A 75 -18.69 -22.51 6.10
CA ASN A 75 -19.65 -21.50 6.54
C ASN A 75 -20.21 -20.74 5.32
N PRO A 76 -20.95 -21.42 4.42
CA PRO A 76 -21.42 -20.85 3.15
C PRO A 76 -22.37 -19.67 3.31
N ASP A 77 -22.96 -19.48 4.49
CA ASP A 77 -23.86 -18.36 4.80
C ASP A 77 -23.11 -17.07 5.19
N LEU A 78 -21.78 -17.12 5.35
CA LEU A 78 -20.99 -15.92 5.65
C LEU A 78 -20.97 -14.96 4.47
N LEU A 79 -21.27 -13.70 4.75
CA LEU A 79 -21.05 -12.62 3.80
C LEU A 79 -19.56 -12.29 3.76
N VAL A 80 -18.98 -12.37 2.57
CA VAL A 80 -17.56 -12.06 2.33
C VAL A 80 -17.47 -10.77 1.55
N GLY A 81 -16.84 -9.76 2.15
CA GLY A 81 -16.42 -8.55 1.47
C GLY A 81 -14.91 -8.58 1.23
N THR A 82 -14.48 -8.36 0.00
CA THR A 82 -13.10 -7.98 -0.29
C THR A 82 -13.02 -6.47 -0.39
N MET A 83 -11.93 -5.92 0.12
CA MET A 83 -11.57 -4.52 -0.06
C MET A 83 -10.10 -4.48 -0.46
N PRO A 84 -9.70 -3.65 -1.43
CA PRO A 84 -8.29 -3.45 -1.71
C PRO A 84 -7.54 -3.06 -0.45
N ALA A 85 -6.27 -3.47 -0.40
CA ALA A 85 -5.36 -2.88 0.56
C ALA A 85 -5.28 -1.38 0.29
N GLY A 86 -5.54 -0.56 1.32
CA GLY A 86 -5.32 0.88 1.29
C GLY A 86 -3.84 1.27 1.33
N ILE A 87 -2.94 0.35 1.00
CA ILE A 87 -1.48 0.50 1.08
C ILE A 87 -0.87 -0.16 -0.16
N THR A 88 0.05 0.53 -0.80
CA THR A 88 0.98 -0.01 -1.80
C THR A 88 2.36 -0.16 -1.17
N ASN A 89 3.15 -1.14 -1.59
CA ASN A 89 4.59 -1.12 -1.31
C ASN A 89 5.32 -0.35 -2.41
N THR A 90 6.25 0.51 -2.01
CA THR A 90 6.94 1.47 -2.89
C THR A 90 8.40 1.60 -2.53
N ILE A 91 9.22 1.91 -3.54
CA ILE A 91 10.60 2.34 -3.35
C ILE A 91 10.64 3.86 -3.39
N TRP A 92 11.11 4.45 -2.29
CA TRP A 92 11.26 5.89 -2.15
C TRP A 92 12.71 6.24 -2.43
N TRP A 93 12.95 6.85 -3.58
CA TRP A 93 14.29 7.29 -3.95
C TRP A 93 14.64 8.59 -3.23
N LYS A 94 15.89 8.73 -2.80
CA LYS A 94 16.45 10.02 -2.41
C LYS A 94 16.51 10.87 -3.67
N ALA A 95 15.70 11.91 -3.80
CA ALA A 95 15.61 12.63 -5.08
C ALA A 95 16.92 13.33 -5.50
N THR A 96 17.85 13.54 -4.55
CA THR A 96 19.20 14.05 -4.80
C THR A 96 20.24 12.94 -5.06
N GLY A 97 19.87 11.67 -4.90
CA GLY A 97 20.73 10.51 -5.15
C GLY A 97 20.88 10.19 -6.63
N VAL A 98 21.79 9.27 -6.97
CA VAL A 98 22.14 8.92 -8.36
C VAL A 98 20.90 8.48 -9.14
N ILE A 99 20.21 7.44 -8.69
CA ILE A 99 18.99 6.95 -9.33
C ILE A 99 17.84 7.94 -9.14
N GLY A 100 17.70 8.50 -7.94
CA GLY A 100 16.55 9.34 -7.61
C GLY A 100 16.49 10.65 -8.39
N SER A 101 17.62 11.23 -8.79
CA SER A 101 17.69 12.47 -9.58
C SER A 101 17.52 12.23 -11.08
N ASP A 102 17.89 11.06 -11.61
CA ASP A 102 17.84 10.75 -13.04
C ASP A 102 16.56 10.00 -13.44
N ARG A 103 15.74 10.61 -14.30
CA ARG A 103 14.51 10.01 -14.82
C ARG A 103 14.76 8.71 -15.59
N VAL A 104 15.84 8.61 -16.37
CA VAL A 104 16.19 7.41 -17.14
C VAL A 104 16.51 6.27 -16.19
N LEU A 105 17.30 6.52 -15.14
CA LEU A 105 17.63 5.49 -14.14
C LEU A 105 16.38 5.04 -13.37
N ARG A 106 15.50 5.95 -12.92
CA ARG A 106 14.23 5.56 -12.28
C ARG A 106 13.38 4.66 -13.18
N ARG A 107 13.34 4.93 -14.49
CA ARG A 107 12.62 4.09 -15.45
C ARG A 107 13.31 2.75 -15.69
N ALA A 108 14.65 2.72 -15.72
CA ALA A 108 15.42 1.48 -15.83
C ALA A 108 15.12 0.55 -14.65
N MET A 109 15.04 1.09 -13.42
CA MET A 109 14.69 0.30 -12.24
C MET A 109 13.30 -0.33 -12.35
N MET A 110 12.30 0.40 -12.85
CA MET A 110 10.96 -0.15 -13.08
C MET A 110 10.96 -1.27 -14.13
N ILE A 111 11.57 -1.03 -15.29
CA ILE A 111 11.63 -2.00 -16.40
C ILE A 111 12.45 -3.24 -16.05
N GLY A 112 13.51 -3.07 -15.24
CA GLY A 112 14.37 -4.16 -14.77
C GLY A 112 13.80 -4.92 -13.57
N THR A 113 12.61 -4.58 -13.08
CA THR A 113 11.97 -5.26 -11.95
C THR A 113 10.80 -6.12 -12.45
N ASP A 114 10.87 -7.42 -12.22
CA ASP A 114 9.73 -8.32 -12.45
C ASP A 114 8.73 -8.20 -11.30
N LEU A 115 7.91 -7.15 -11.37
CA LEU A 115 6.84 -6.90 -10.40
C LEU A 115 5.84 -8.07 -10.30
N ARG A 116 5.64 -8.85 -11.36
CA ARG A 116 4.71 -10.00 -11.35
C ARG A 116 5.30 -11.15 -10.54
N SER A 117 6.60 -11.39 -10.65
CA SER A 117 7.30 -12.39 -9.83
C SER A 117 7.26 -12.03 -8.35
N ILE A 118 7.46 -10.74 -8.01
CA ILE A 118 7.35 -10.24 -6.63
C ILE A 118 5.94 -10.47 -6.11
N ILE A 119 4.91 -10.13 -6.90
CA ILE A 119 3.52 -10.34 -6.50
C ILE A 119 3.25 -11.80 -6.19
N LYS A 120 3.66 -12.70 -7.08
CA LYS A 120 3.47 -14.15 -6.92
C LYS A 120 4.24 -14.73 -5.74
N ALA A 121 5.40 -14.17 -5.41
CA ALA A 121 6.24 -14.65 -4.32
C ALA A 121 5.74 -14.20 -2.94
N VAL A 122 5.19 -12.98 -2.84
CA VAL A 122 4.96 -12.31 -1.56
C VAL A 122 3.47 -12.22 -1.21
N TYR A 123 2.57 -12.11 -2.19
CA TYR A 123 1.15 -11.91 -1.95
C TYR A 123 0.31 -13.08 -2.46
N VAL A 124 -0.82 -13.32 -1.79
CA VAL A 124 -1.84 -14.26 -2.28
C VAL A 124 -2.59 -13.65 -3.48
N GLU A 125 -2.99 -12.38 -3.36
CA GLU A 125 -3.60 -11.57 -4.41
C GLU A 125 -3.09 -10.12 -4.24
N ALA A 126 -2.66 -9.46 -5.32
CA ALA A 126 -2.28 -8.03 -5.32
C ALA A 126 -2.37 -7.43 -6.74
N ASP A 127 -2.65 -6.14 -6.81
CA ASP A 127 -2.68 -5.38 -8.06
C ASP A 127 -1.27 -4.92 -8.48
N LEU A 128 -1.01 -4.94 -9.79
CA LEU A 128 0.26 -4.46 -10.35
C LEU A 128 0.36 -2.93 -10.33
N GLN A 129 -0.74 -2.25 -10.60
CA GLN A 129 -0.86 -0.79 -10.58
C GLN A 129 -1.79 -0.39 -9.42
N CYS A 130 -1.19 -0.01 -8.31
CA CYS A 130 -1.93 0.30 -7.08
C CYS A 130 -1.56 1.67 -6.47
N TRP A 131 -0.87 2.52 -7.22
CA TRP A 131 -0.56 3.91 -6.84
C TRP A 131 -0.66 4.85 -8.05
N PRO A 132 -1.10 6.12 -7.87
CA PRO A 132 -1.63 6.71 -6.62
C PRO A 132 -3.05 6.22 -6.27
N TYR A 133 -3.74 5.64 -7.25
CA TYR A 133 -5.05 5.01 -7.14
C TYR A 133 -4.96 3.56 -7.60
N ASN A 134 -5.83 2.71 -7.06
CA ASN A 134 -5.95 1.30 -7.44
C ASN A 134 -7.25 1.05 -8.23
N ALA A 135 -7.41 -0.18 -8.72
CA ALA A 135 -8.51 -0.58 -9.59
C ALA A 135 -9.91 -0.56 -8.95
N SER A 136 -10.04 -0.25 -7.65
CA SER A 136 -11.36 -0.05 -7.03
C SER A 136 -11.91 1.37 -7.12
N PHE A 137 -11.14 2.31 -7.66
CA PHE A 137 -11.66 3.62 -8.03
C PHE A 137 -12.32 3.55 -9.41
N ASP A 138 -13.31 4.42 -9.63
CA ASP A 138 -13.96 4.58 -10.93
C ASP A 138 -12.96 5.03 -12.02
N THR A 139 -13.25 4.72 -13.29
CA THR A 139 -12.35 5.02 -14.41
C THR A 139 -12.21 6.51 -14.72
N SER A 140 -13.06 7.36 -14.13
CA SER A 140 -12.85 8.82 -14.08
C SER A 140 -11.65 9.24 -13.23
N ILE A 141 -11.20 8.39 -12.29
CA ILE A 141 -10.09 8.65 -11.35
C ILE A 141 -8.89 7.73 -11.63
N TYR A 142 -9.15 6.46 -11.97
CA TYR A 142 -8.13 5.44 -12.23
C TYR A 142 -8.08 5.09 -13.72
N THR A 143 -6.89 5.14 -14.32
CA THR A 143 -6.69 4.63 -15.69
C THR A 143 -6.13 3.21 -15.64
N PRO A 144 -6.86 2.20 -16.16
CA PRO A 144 -6.37 0.82 -16.24
C PRO A 144 -5.05 0.71 -16.99
N LEU A 145 -4.23 -0.28 -16.62
CA LEU A 145 -2.92 -0.51 -17.21
C LEU A 145 -2.99 -0.67 -18.73
N GLU A 146 -4.01 -1.36 -19.23
CA GLU A 146 -4.30 -1.57 -20.65
C GLU A 146 -4.69 -0.29 -21.42
N ASP A 147 -5.05 0.78 -20.72
CA ASP A 147 -5.45 2.07 -21.30
C ASP A 147 -4.37 3.15 -21.13
N LEU A 148 -3.35 2.89 -20.31
CA LEU A 148 -2.21 3.81 -20.14
C LEU A 148 -1.50 4.10 -21.48
N PRO A 149 -0.87 5.28 -21.62
CA PRO A 149 -0.03 5.58 -22.78
C PRO A 149 1.14 4.59 -22.89
N PRO A 150 1.68 4.31 -24.09
CA PRO A 150 2.73 3.31 -24.29
C PRO A 150 3.95 3.48 -23.39
N SER A 151 4.38 4.72 -23.14
CA SER A 151 5.52 5.05 -22.27
C SER A 151 5.27 4.75 -20.79
N ALA A 152 4.02 4.70 -20.35
CA ALA A 152 3.66 4.32 -18.98
C ALA A 152 3.47 2.79 -18.87
N LYS A 153 2.83 2.16 -19.87
CA LYS A 153 2.72 0.69 -19.96
C LYS A 153 4.07 -0.01 -19.91
N GLU A 154 5.06 0.54 -20.59
CA GLU A 154 6.43 0.03 -20.61
C GLU A 154 7.03 -0.13 -19.21
N LEU A 155 6.67 0.72 -18.24
CA LEU A 155 7.19 0.65 -16.87
C LEU A 155 6.73 -0.59 -16.11
N TYR A 156 5.68 -1.26 -16.59
CA TYR A 156 5.14 -2.48 -16.01
C TYR A 156 5.49 -3.72 -16.85
N THR A 157 6.43 -3.57 -17.78
CA THR A 157 7.07 -4.67 -18.49
C THR A 157 8.35 -5.09 -17.77
N TYR A 158 8.79 -6.33 -17.99
CA TYR A 158 10.04 -6.83 -17.47
C TYR A 158 11.02 -7.08 -18.62
N ASP A 159 12.05 -6.23 -18.72
CA ASP A 159 13.10 -6.31 -19.72
C ASP A 159 14.46 -5.92 -19.09
N PRO A 160 15.13 -6.87 -18.41
CA PRO A 160 16.38 -6.60 -17.71
C PRO A 160 17.52 -6.23 -18.68
N VAL A 161 17.49 -6.73 -19.92
CA VAL A 161 18.49 -6.40 -20.95
C VAL A 161 18.39 -4.93 -21.33
N LYS A 162 17.16 -4.44 -21.55
CA LYS A 162 16.92 -3.03 -21.83
C LYS A 162 17.25 -2.14 -20.63
N ALA A 163 16.87 -2.55 -19.42
CA ALA A 163 17.18 -1.80 -18.21
C ALA A 163 18.70 -1.64 -18.01
N ALA A 164 19.47 -2.73 -18.15
CA ALA A 164 20.93 -2.68 -18.09
C ALA A 164 21.52 -1.73 -19.16
N LYS A 165 21.00 -1.80 -20.40
CA LYS A 165 21.40 -0.87 -21.45
C LYS A 165 21.10 0.59 -21.10
N MET A 166 19.93 0.86 -20.52
CA MET A 166 19.57 2.22 -20.09
C MET A 166 20.51 2.77 -19.01
N ILE A 167 20.97 1.92 -18.09
CA ILE A 167 21.95 2.29 -17.05
C ILE A 167 23.31 2.63 -17.68
N VAL A 168 23.79 1.79 -18.61
CA VAL A 168 25.04 2.04 -19.35
C VAL A 168 24.96 3.34 -20.18
N ASP A 169 23.87 3.51 -20.94
CA ASP A 169 23.66 4.69 -21.80
C ASP A 169 23.50 5.98 -20.97
N ALA A 170 23.03 5.88 -19.72
CA ALA A 170 22.98 6.99 -18.77
C ALA A 170 24.34 7.32 -18.13
N GLY A 171 25.41 6.62 -18.51
CA GLY A 171 26.78 6.93 -18.07
C GLY A 171 27.28 6.06 -16.92
N HIS A 172 26.64 4.93 -16.63
CA HIS A 172 27.03 4.00 -15.57
C HIS A 172 27.43 2.62 -16.12
N PRO A 173 28.49 2.54 -16.96
CA PRO A 173 28.91 1.28 -17.58
C PRO A 173 29.45 0.25 -16.57
N ASP A 174 29.98 0.72 -15.44
CA ASP A 174 30.51 -0.11 -14.36
C ASP A 174 29.43 -0.47 -13.30
N GLY A 175 28.19 -0.03 -13.53
CA GLY A 175 27.07 -0.22 -12.60
C GLY A 175 26.89 0.93 -11.61
N ILE A 176 25.98 0.71 -10.65
CA ILE A 176 25.63 1.66 -9.59
C ILE A 176 25.59 0.90 -8.27
N GLU A 177 26.21 1.43 -7.23
CA GLU A 177 26.06 0.94 -5.86
C GLU A 177 25.02 1.78 -5.12
N ILE A 178 24.09 1.13 -4.42
CA ILE A 178 23.08 1.80 -3.59
C ILE A 178 22.85 1.06 -2.27
N THR A 179 22.27 1.78 -1.31
CA THR A 179 21.66 1.22 -0.10
C THR A 179 20.14 1.14 -0.24
N LEU A 180 19.54 0.10 0.34
CA LEU A 180 18.09 -0.05 0.44
C LEU A 180 17.67 -0.34 1.88
N ASP A 181 17.10 0.67 2.53
CA ASP A 181 16.48 0.54 3.84
C ASP A 181 15.12 -0.16 3.75
N PHE A 182 14.85 -1.05 4.70
CA PHE A 182 13.55 -1.73 4.80
C PHE A 182 13.21 -2.12 6.25
N ASN A 183 11.93 -2.33 6.53
CA ASN A 183 11.49 -2.71 7.87
C ASN A 183 11.85 -4.17 8.19
N ALA A 184 12.78 -4.37 9.13
CA ALA A 184 13.30 -5.67 9.52
C ALA A 184 12.32 -6.54 10.33
N ILE A 185 11.16 -6.03 10.74
CA ILE A 185 10.13 -6.83 11.42
C ILE A 185 8.97 -7.20 10.51
N ASP A 186 8.87 -6.61 9.32
CA ASP A 186 7.83 -6.90 8.34
C ASP A 186 8.30 -8.00 7.37
N PRO A 187 7.70 -9.22 7.41
CA PRO A 187 8.15 -10.31 6.54
C PRO A 187 8.05 -10.00 5.04
N PRO A 188 6.94 -9.42 4.51
CA PRO A 188 6.88 -8.99 3.11
C PRO A 188 8.03 -8.05 2.72
N SER A 189 8.38 -7.07 3.54
CA SER A 189 9.50 -6.16 3.26
C SER A 189 10.84 -6.88 3.07
N LYS A 190 11.12 -7.92 3.87
CA LYS A 190 12.35 -8.73 3.73
C LYS A 190 12.41 -9.46 2.40
N ASP A 191 11.32 -10.15 2.07
CA ASP A 191 11.27 -10.99 0.86
C ASP A 191 11.34 -10.11 -0.40
N ILE A 192 10.63 -8.98 -0.41
CA ILE A 192 10.71 -7.99 -1.50
C ILE A 192 12.14 -7.44 -1.62
N ALA A 193 12.76 -7.01 -0.52
CA ALA A 193 14.12 -6.45 -0.55
C ALA A 193 15.14 -7.45 -1.11
N ALA A 194 15.05 -8.72 -0.73
CA ALA A 194 15.93 -9.77 -1.26
C ALA A 194 15.71 -10.04 -2.76
N ILE A 195 14.45 -10.05 -3.22
CA ILE A 195 14.14 -10.21 -4.65
C ILE A 195 14.67 -9.01 -5.45
N LEU A 196 14.49 -7.79 -4.94
CA LEU A 196 15.01 -6.57 -5.58
C LEU A 196 16.53 -6.59 -5.64
N GLN A 197 17.23 -6.94 -4.56
CA GLN A 197 18.68 -7.08 -4.57
C GLN A 197 19.15 -8.04 -5.66
N ALA A 198 18.49 -9.19 -5.82
CA ALA A 198 18.84 -10.16 -6.86
C ALA A 198 18.58 -9.61 -8.27
N GLN A 199 17.37 -9.10 -8.55
CA GLN A 199 16.99 -8.60 -9.88
C GLN A 199 17.81 -7.36 -10.29
N TRP A 200 18.07 -6.47 -9.34
CA TRP A 200 18.84 -5.25 -9.60
C TRP A 200 20.33 -5.56 -9.83
N GLY A 201 20.86 -6.60 -9.17
CA GLY A 201 22.19 -7.12 -9.46
C GLY A 201 22.35 -7.60 -10.92
N GLU A 202 21.31 -8.20 -11.51
CA GLU A 202 21.32 -8.64 -12.92
C GLU A 202 21.41 -7.49 -13.92
N ILE A 203 20.98 -6.28 -13.55
CA ILE A 203 21.02 -5.08 -14.41
C ILE A 203 22.18 -4.14 -14.08
N GLY A 204 23.10 -4.56 -13.21
CA GLY A 204 24.30 -3.78 -12.84
C GLY A 204 24.09 -2.80 -11.70
N VAL A 205 23.11 -3.03 -10.82
CA VAL A 205 22.92 -2.24 -9.60
C VAL A 205 23.21 -3.12 -8.38
N ASP A 206 24.32 -2.85 -7.69
CA ASP A 206 24.67 -3.53 -6.45
C ASP A 206 23.93 -2.90 -5.28
N VAL A 207 23.18 -3.72 -4.53
CA VAL A 207 22.27 -3.26 -3.49
C VAL A 207 22.75 -3.76 -2.13
N THR A 208 23.14 -2.85 -1.27
CA THR A 208 23.37 -3.12 0.15
C THR A 208 22.07 -2.98 0.94
N LEU A 209 21.53 -4.09 1.43
CA LEU A 209 20.30 -4.10 2.22
C LEU A 209 20.54 -3.62 3.66
N ILE A 210 19.78 -2.61 4.11
CA ILE A 210 19.85 -2.04 5.45
C ILE A 210 18.59 -2.42 6.25
N PRO A 211 18.66 -3.44 7.13
CA PRO A 211 17.52 -3.84 7.95
C PRO A 211 17.31 -2.84 9.09
N SER A 212 16.17 -2.14 9.07
CA SER A 212 15.83 -1.12 10.06
C SER A 212 14.81 -1.62 11.10
N PRO A 213 15.03 -1.41 12.42
CA PRO A 213 14.01 -1.69 13.45
C PRO A 213 12.77 -0.84 13.22
N ASP A 214 11.60 -1.37 13.59
CA ASP A 214 10.28 -0.76 13.35
C ASP A 214 10.17 0.74 13.73
N ALA A 215 10.67 1.12 14.91
CA ALA A 215 10.62 2.51 15.37
C ALA A 215 11.50 3.44 14.53
N VAL A 216 12.67 2.94 14.10
CA VAL A 216 13.60 3.69 13.23
C VAL A 216 13.00 3.82 11.83
N HIS A 217 12.50 2.70 11.27
CA HIS A 217 11.82 2.68 9.98
C HIS A 217 10.66 3.67 9.95
N ARG A 218 9.79 3.63 10.97
CA ARG A 218 8.70 4.60 11.07
C ARG A 218 9.21 6.03 11.15
N SER A 219 10.29 6.32 11.87
CA SER A 219 10.86 7.66 11.96
C SER A 219 11.40 8.15 10.60
N MET A 220 12.11 7.30 9.86
CA MET A 220 12.60 7.62 8.50
C MET A 220 11.45 7.96 7.57
N VAL A 221 10.41 7.13 7.61
CA VAL A 221 9.18 7.35 6.85
C VAL A 221 8.50 8.64 7.31
N GLN A 222 8.23 8.80 8.62
CA GLN A 222 7.34 9.81 9.20
C GLN A 222 7.90 11.21 9.38
N VAL A 223 9.20 11.30 9.66
CA VAL A 223 9.76 12.48 10.32
C VAL A 223 11.03 12.93 9.66
N SER A 224 11.98 12.01 9.43
CA SER A 224 13.35 12.42 9.15
C SER A 224 13.77 12.30 7.69
N GLY A 225 13.30 11.29 6.95
CA GLY A 225 13.83 11.00 5.62
C GLY A 225 15.32 10.61 5.63
N ASP A 226 15.83 10.13 6.77
CA ASP A 226 17.24 9.78 7.01
C ASP A 226 17.61 8.40 6.42
N TYR A 227 17.25 8.16 5.17
CA TYR A 227 17.82 7.08 4.37
C TYR A 227 18.79 7.68 3.33
N GLU A 228 19.78 6.88 2.90
CA GLU A 228 20.85 7.37 2.02
C GLU A 228 20.41 7.39 0.55
N ASP A 229 20.09 6.22 -0.03
CA ASP A 229 19.71 6.11 -1.45
C ASP A 229 18.24 5.78 -1.67
N ALA A 230 17.75 4.73 -1.00
CA ALA A 230 16.41 4.22 -1.19
C ALA A 230 15.80 3.64 0.09
N LEU A 231 14.47 3.74 0.19
CA LEU A 231 13.67 3.17 1.29
C LEU A 231 12.50 2.36 0.71
N LEU A 232 12.41 1.08 1.06
CA LEU A 232 11.24 0.24 0.79
C LEU A 232 10.21 0.43 1.91
N SER A 233 9.06 1.02 1.57
CA SER A 233 7.99 1.22 2.55
C SER A 233 6.61 1.18 1.92
N GLY A 234 5.63 0.84 2.75
CA GLY A 234 4.23 1.00 2.44
C GLY A 234 3.81 2.47 2.38
N TYR A 235 2.98 2.85 1.41
CA TYR A 235 2.34 4.16 1.32
C TYR A 235 0.85 4.02 1.02
N GLY A 236 0.04 4.94 1.55
CA GLY A 236 -1.40 4.95 1.33
C GLY A 236 -1.75 5.19 -0.15
N ASN A 237 -2.78 4.53 -0.65
CA ASN A 237 -3.24 4.66 -2.04
C ASN A 237 -4.75 4.98 -2.17
N CYS A 238 -5.38 5.44 -1.08
CA CYS A 238 -6.84 5.52 -0.99
C CYS A 238 -7.42 6.88 -0.58
N GLY A 239 -6.63 7.95 -0.48
CA GLY A 239 -7.13 9.25 0.03
C GLY A 239 -7.23 10.39 -0.97
N GLY A 240 -7.38 10.12 -2.28
CA GLY A 240 -7.68 11.19 -3.23
C GLY A 240 -6.53 12.18 -3.46
N LEU A 241 -6.88 13.38 -3.91
CA LEU A 241 -5.96 14.51 -4.11
C LEU A 241 -5.10 14.82 -2.89
N THR A 242 -5.60 14.60 -1.67
CA THR A 242 -4.80 14.82 -0.45
C THR A 242 -3.54 13.95 -0.37
N HIS A 243 -3.56 12.73 -0.95
CA HIS A 243 -2.37 11.88 -0.99
C HIS A 243 -1.34 12.32 -2.03
N LEU A 244 -1.81 12.93 -3.12
CA LEU A 244 -0.94 13.54 -4.12
C LEU A 244 -0.37 14.86 -3.62
N ASP A 245 -1.17 15.66 -2.91
CA ASP A 245 -0.72 16.92 -2.31
C ASP A 245 0.30 16.69 -1.17
N ASN A 246 0.17 15.58 -0.45
CA ASN A 246 1.18 15.11 0.50
C ASN A 246 2.58 14.87 -0.12
N MET A 247 2.69 14.77 -1.46
CA MET A 247 3.98 14.72 -2.15
C MET A 247 4.73 16.07 -2.14
N ARG A 248 4.04 17.19 -1.85
CA ARG A 248 4.59 18.55 -2.03
C ARG A 248 5.27 19.16 -0.83
N ALA A 249 5.00 18.67 0.38
CA ALA A 249 5.34 19.45 1.57
C ALA A 249 5.39 18.65 2.88
N LEU A 250 5.62 17.34 2.83
CA LEU A 250 5.82 16.55 4.04
C LEU A 250 7.29 16.12 4.18
N THR A 251 7.74 15.98 5.43
CA THR A 251 9.00 15.35 5.92
C THR A 251 9.37 13.99 5.29
N TRP A 252 8.50 13.44 4.45
CA TRP A 252 8.46 12.06 3.97
C TRP A 252 8.90 11.94 2.50
N SER A 253 8.84 13.05 1.75
CA SER A 253 9.45 13.21 0.43
C SER A 253 10.17 14.56 0.35
N PRO A 254 11.11 14.87 1.27
CA PRO A 254 11.68 16.21 1.38
C PRO A 254 12.56 16.62 0.19
N TYR A 255 12.70 15.76 -0.82
CA TYR A 255 13.62 15.95 -1.94
C TYR A 255 12.94 16.07 -3.31
N TYR A 256 11.68 15.64 -3.48
CA TYR A 256 11.00 15.77 -4.77
C TYR A 256 10.16 17.04 -4.82
N ALA A 257 10.52 17.96 -5.72
CA ALA A 257 9.75 19.15 -6.04
C ALA A 257 9.76 19.35 -7.55
N ASP A 258 8.57 19.51 -8.14
CA ASP A 258 8.40 19.73 -9.57
C ASP A 258 7.34 20.82 -9.77
N GLU A 259 7.71 21.93 -10.42
CA GLU A 259 6.81 23.09 -10.58
C GLU A 259 5.53 22.76 -11.35
N TYR A 260 5.60 21.85 -12.32
CA TYR A 260 4.44 21.46 -13.12
C TYR A 260 3.47 20.62 -12.28
N VAL A 261 3.99 19.60 -11.60
CA VAL A 261 3.20 18.81 -10.65
C VAL A 261 2.64 19.73 -9.57
N ASN A 262 3.43 20.69 -9.07
CA ASN A 262 3.06 21.70 -8.08
C ASN A 262 2.02 22.73 -8.56
N GLY A 263 1.99 23.05 -9.85
CA GLY A 263 0.90 23.85 -10.41
C GLY A 263 -0.43 23.08 -10.47
N ILE A 264 -0.39 21.80 -10.88
CA ILE A 264 -1.62 21.04 -11.15
C ILE A 264 -2.44 20.77 -9.89
N LEU A 265 -1.86 20.19 -8.85
CA LEU A 265 -2.60 19.94 -7.59
C LEU A 265 -2.96 21.25 -6.86
N GLU A 266 -2.27 22.38 -7.11
CA GLU A 266 -2.67 23.69 -6.53
C GLU A 266 -3.93 24.17 -7.22
N ALA A 267 -3.98 24.09 -8.56
CA ALA A 267 -5.19 24.37 -9.31
C ALA A 267 -6.32 23.43 -8.90
N ALA A 268 -6.06 22.12 -8.80
CA ALA A 268 -7.07 21.13 -8.41
C ALA A 268 -7.60 21.31 -6.98
N ALA A 269 -6.74 21.71 -6.03
CA ALA A 269 -7.16 22.01 -4.65
C ALA A 269 -8.07 23.24 -4.54
N ASN A 270 -8.05 24.12 -5.54
CA ASN A 270 -8.86 25.34 -5.59
C ASN A 270 -10.04 25.26 -6.59
N GLU A 271 -10.19 24.13 -7.29
CA GLU A 271 -11.32 23.90 -8.21
C GLU A 271 -12.58 23.55 -7.41
N MET A 272 -13.67 24.26 -7.69
CA MET A 272 -14.96 24.11 -7.00
C MET A 272 -16.06 23.57 -7.91
N ASP A 273 -15.81 23.41 -9.21
CA ASP A 273 -16.75 22.78 -10.12
C ASP A 273 -16.99 21.32 -9.67
N GLN A 274 -18.26 20.98 -9.39
CA GLN A 274 -18.71 19.69 -8.87
C GLN A 274 -19.39 18.85 -9.95
#